data_AF-A0A952EW83-F1
#
_entry.id   AF-A0A952EW83-F1
#
_cell.length_a   1.000
_cell.length_b   1.000
_cell.length_c   1.000
_cell.angle_alpha   90.00
_cell.angle_beta   90.00
_cell.angle_gamma   90.00
#
_symmetry.space_group_name_H-M   'P 1'
#
loop_
_entity.id
_entity.type
_entity.pdbx_description
1 polymer ?
#
loop_
_entity_poly.entity_id
_entity_poly.type
_entity_poly.pdbx_seq_one_letter_code
_entity_poly.pdbx_strand_id
1 'polypeptide(L)'
;TPSTAYLRLGFALFVVGVGLGLAFTAASDVIMGSVMPHPAGAAAAVSETAYELGMALGIAILGSIITAVYRGLVIPTGTPDAVASHARESLAAAVDASGKLPADNADVLLTAAKDAFTDGLAIAVGVGSALLLASALGVWLLLKPRPTGPTDQRGEVECSARS
;
A
#
# COMPACT_ATOMS: atom_id res chain seq x y z
N THR A 1 5.45 -4.84 27.88
CA THR A 1 4.58 -3.68 28.18
C THR A 1 4.03 -3.13 26.88
N PRO A 2 2.75 -2.72 26.84
CA PRO A 2 2.09 -2.24 25.61
C PRO A 2 2.80 -1.04 24.96
N SER A 3 3.48 -0.18 25.73
CA SER A 3 4.28 0.95 25.22
C SER A 3 5.38 0.56 24.23
N THR A 4 6.09 -0.55 24.48
CA THR A 4 7.14 -1.03 23.58
C THR A 4 6.58 -1.50 22.23
N ALA A 5 5.38 -2.08 22.22
CA ALA A 5 4.71 -2.51 21.00
C ALA A 5 4.25 -1.30 20.15
N TYR A 6 3.67 -0.28 20.79
CA TYR A 6 3.28 0.95 20.10
C TYR A 6 4.47 1.70 19.52
N LEU A 7 5.61 1.73 20.21
CA LEU A 7 6.83 2.35 19.67
C LEU A 7 7.34 1.66 18.41
N ARG A 8 7.29 0.32 18.36
CA ARG A 8 7.68 -0.43 17.15
C ARG A 8 6.77 -0.10 15.98
N LEU A 9 5.45 -0.07 16.22
CA LEU A 9 4.48 0.32 15.20
C LEU A 9 4.67 1.77 14.76
N GLY A 10 4.84 2.69 15.70
CA GLY A 10 5.10 4.10 15.41
C GLY A 10 6.37 4.30 14.59
N PHE A 11 7.46 3.60 14.93
CA PHE A 11 8.69 3.63 14.16
C PHE A 11 8.51 3.05 12.74
N ALA A 12 7.83 1.91 12.60
CA ALA A 12 7.53 1.33 11.30
C ALA A 12 6.70 2.28 10.41
N LEU A 13 5.65 2.88 10.98
CA LEU A 13 4.81 3.87 10.28
C LEU A 13 5.60 5.13 9.91
N PHE A 14 6.51 5.58 10.79
CA PHE A 14 7.40 6.70 10.51
C PHE A 14 8.31 6.40 9.31
N VAL A 15 8.96 5.24 9.28
CA VAL A 15 9.83 4.83 8.16
C VAL A 15 9.04 4.73 6.85
N VAL A 16 7.84 4.13 6.89
CA VAL A 16 6.95 4.05 5.73
C VAL A 16 6.54 5.45 5.24
N GLY A 17 6.16 6.34 6.15
CA GLY A 17 5.77 7.72 5.80
C GLY A 17 6.92 8.51 5.17
N VAL A 18 8.13 8.43 5.74
CA VAL A 18 9.32 9.07 5.16
C VAL A 18 9.63 8.49 3.77
N GLY A 19 9.60 7.17 3.62
CA GLY A 19 9.84 6.51 2.33
C GLY A 19 8.83 6.91 1.25
N LEU A 20 7.55 6.93 1.58
CA LEU A 20 6.48 7.38 0.69
C LEU A 20 6.65 8.84 0.29
N GLY A 21 6.97 9.72 1.24
CA GLY A 21 7.20 11.14 0.96
C GLY A 21 8.35 11.35 -0.03
N LEU A 22 9.50 10.72 0.23
CA LEU A 22 10.66 10.79 -0.67
C LEU A 22 10.36 10.22 -2.06
N ALA A 23 9.68 9.08 -2.13
CA ALA A 23 9.30 8.46 -3.40
C ALA A 23 8.35 9.35 -4.21
N PHE A 24 7.36 9.96 -3.56
CA PHE A 24 6.41 10.85 -4.23
C PHE A 24 7.09 12.11 -4.76
N THR A 25 7.95 12.75 -3.95
CA THR A 25 8.74 13.91 -4.39
C THR A 25 9.63 13.56 -5.58
N ALA A 26 10.40 12.47 -5.50
CA ALA A 26 11.27 12.04 -6.59
C ALA A 26 10.47 11.71 -7.86
N ALA A 27 9.30 11.08 -7.73
CA ALA A 27 8.42 10.78 -8.86
C ALA A 27 7.93 12.08 -9.53
N SER A 28 7.47 13.08 -8.76
CA SER A 28 7.07 14.39 -9.29
C SER A 28 8.21 15.08 -10.04
N ASP A 29 9.42 15.10 -9.48
CA ASP A 29 10.58 15.72 -10.13
C ASP A 29 10.94 15.02 -11.45
N VAL A 30 10.89 13.68 -11.48
CA VAL A 30 11.15 12.89 -12.68
C VAL A 30 10.09 13.15 -13.75
N ILE A 31 8.81 13.17 -13.37
CA ILE A 31 7.71 13.44 -14.30
C ILE A 31 7.88 14.84 -14.89
N MET A 32 7.99 15.87 -14.06
CA MET A 32 8.13 17.26 -14.52
C MET A 32 9.41 17.46 -15.35
N GLY A 33 10.53 16.86 -14.96
CA GLY A 33 11.79 16.91 -15.70
C GLY A 33 11.80 16.15 -17.03
N SER A 34 10.77 15.34 -17.31
CA SER A 34 10.66 14.54 -18.54
C SER A 34 9.75 15.14 -19.61
N VAL A 35 8.98 16.18 -19.27
CA VAL A 35 7.95 16.77 -20.14
C VAL A 35 8.53 17.92 -20.98
N MET A 36 8.35 17.87 -22.30
CA MET A 36 8.58 19.02 -23.21
C MET A 36 7.39 20.01 -23.14
N PRO A 37 7.56 21.30 -23.50
CA PRO A 37 6.53 22.34 -23.33
C PRO A 37 5.15 22.05 -23.95
N HIS A 38 5.07 21.16 -24.92
CA HIS A 38 3.83 20.73 -25.57
C HIS A 38 3.93 19.20 -25.80
N PRO A 39 3.25 18.32 -25.02
CA PRO A 39 1.99 18.51 -24.31
C PRO A 39 2.03 18.06 -22.84
N ALA A 40 2.33 18.96 -21.91
CA ALA A 40 2.35 18.65 -20.47
C ALA A 40 1.02 18.09 -19.93
N GLY A 41 -0.11 18.57 -20.45
CA GLY A 41 -1.44 18.11 -20.03
C GLY A 41 -1.74 16.65 -20.40
N ALA A 42 -1.26 16.17 -21.56
CA ALA A 42 -1.46 14.78 -21.96
C ALA A 42 -0.63 13.82 -21.09
N ALA A 43 0.61 14.20 -20.78
CA ALA A 43 1.47 13.43 -19.87
C ALA A 43 0.90 13.38 -18.44
N ALA A 44 0.35 14.50 -17.95
CA ALA A 44 -0.32 14.56 -16.65
C ALA A 44 -1.57 13.67 -16.60
N ALA A 45 -2.44 13.72 -17.62
CA ALA A 45 -3.64 12.90 -17.67
C ALA A 45 -3.34 11.39 -17.68
N VAL A 46 -2.30 10.96 -18.40
CA VAL A 46 -1.86 9.56 -18.39
C VAL A 46 -1.31 9.16 -17.03
N SER A 47 -0.54 10.04 -16.39
CA SER A 47 0.04 9.78 -15.06
C SER A 47 -1.04 9.65 -13.98
N GLU A 48 -2.05 10.52 -14.02
CA GLU A 48 -3.18 10.46 -13.09
C GLU A 48 -3.99 9.17 -13.30
N THR A 49 -4.29 8.83 -14.55
CA THR A 49 -5.00 7.57 -14.87
C THR A 49 -4.21 6.35 -14.40
N ALA A 50 -2.88 6.36 -14.58
CA ALA A 50 -2.02 5.28 -14.12
C ALA A 50 -2.00 5.18 -12.59
N TYR A 51 -2.02 6.32 -11.88
CA TYR A 51 -2.10 6.38 -10.42
C TYR A 51 -3.43 5.83 -9.92
N GLU A 52 -4.56 6.33 -10.43
CA GLU A 52 -5.90 5.86 -10.05
C GLU A 52 -6.09 4.37 -10.34
N LEU A 53 -5.65 3.91 -11.52
CA LEU A 53 -5.71 2.50 -11.89
C LEU A 53 -4.81 1.65 -10.99
N GLY A 54 -3.59 2.11 -10.71
CA GLY A 54 -2.65 1.42 -9.82
C GLY A 54 -3.20 1.30 -8.40
N MET A 55 -3.83 2.37 -7.89
CA MET A 55 -4.51 2.38 -6.60
C MET A 55 -5.67 1.38 -6.55
N ALA A 56 -6.57 1.43 -7.54
CA ALA A 56 -7.70 0.52 -7.62
C ALA A 56 -7.26 -0.95 -7.72
N LEU A 57 -6.28 -1.23 -8.57
CA LEU A 57 -5.73 -2.57 -8.74
C LEU A 57 -5.02 -3.07 -7.47
N GLY A 58 -4.25 -2.20 -6.82
CA GLY A 58 -3.57 -2.51 -5.55
C GLY A 58 -4.57 -2.89 -4.46
N ILE A 59 -5.62 -2.08 -4.27
CA ILE A 59 -6.68 -2.35 -3.30
C ILE A 59 -7.36 -3.70 -3.62
N ALA A 60 -7.71 -3.92 -4.89
CA ALA A 60 -8.39 -5.14 -5.32
C ALA A 60 -7.53 -6.40 -5.12
N ILE A 61 -6.27 -6.39 -5.57
CA ILE A 61 -5.36 -7.54 -5.48
C ILE A 61 -5.03 -7.83 -4.03
N LEU A 62 -4.57 -6.83 -3.26
CA LEU A 62 -4.16 -7.04 -1.87
C LEU A 62 -5.35 -7.43 -1.00
N GLY A 63 -6.51 -6.81 -1.19
CA GLY A 63 -7.75 -7.20 -0.53
C GLY A 63 -8.20 -8.62 -0.87
N SER A 64 -8.04 -9.04 -2.13
CA SER A 64 -8.30 -10.42 -2.56
C SER A 64 -7.37 -11.42 -1.89
N ILE A 65 -6.08 -11.08 -1.73
CA ILE A 65 -5.11 -11.93 -1.01
C ILE A 65 -5.55 -12.09 0.45
N ILE A 66 -5.85 -11.00 1.15
CA ILE A 66 -6.31 -11.05 2.55
C ILE A 66 -7.56 -11.93 2.66
N THR A 67 -8.54 -11.72 1.77
CA THR A 67 -9.79 -12.50 1.75
C THR A 67 -9.54 -13.98 1.46
N ALA A 68 -8.68 -14.30 0.49
CA ALA A 68 -8.37 -15.67 0.11
C ALA A 68 -7.68 -16.43 1.25
N VAL A 69 -6.74 -15.79 1.93
CA VAL A 69 -6.06 -16.38 3.10
C VAL A 69 -7.03 -16.51 4.27
N TYR A 70 -7.85 -15.48 4.54
CA TYR A 70 -8.83 -15.50 5.63
C TYR A 70 -9.86 -16.64 5.49
N ARG A 71 -10.24 -17.03 4.27
CA ARG A 71 -11.12 -18.19 4.02
C ARG A 71 -10.54 -19.51 4.55
N GLY A 72 -9.24 -19.58 4.81
CA GLY A 72 -8.58 -20.67 5.53
C GLY A 72 -8.89 -20.73 7.03
N LEU A 73 -9.73 -19.85 7.57
CA LEU A 73 -10.17 -19.84 8.96
C LEU A 73 -10.59 -21.23 9.44
N VAL A 74 -9.89 -21.71 10.47
CA VAL A 74 -10.21 -22.94 11.18
C VAL A 74 -11.31 -22.67 12.19
N ILE A 75 -12.43 -23.37 12.04
CA ILE A 75 -13.61 -23.21 12.91
C ILE A 75 -13.51 -24.19 14.09
N PRO A 76 -13.79 -23.75 15.33
CA PRO A 76 -13.81 -24.63 16.49
C PRO A 76 -14.83 -25.77 16.36
N THR A 77 -14.48 -26.94 16.88
CA THR A 77 -15.38 -28.10 16.90
C THR A 77 -16.64 -27.82 17.72
N GLY A 78 -17.81 -28.24 17.22
CA GLY A 78 -19.09 -27.98 17.88
C GLY A 78 -19.72 -26.62 17.55
N THR A 79 -19.10 -25.84 16.66
CA THR A 79 -19.71 -24.61 16.11
C THR A 79 -20.82 -25.00 15.13
N PRO A 80 -22.06 -24.47 15.27
CA PRO A 80 -23.13 -24.71 14.30
C PRO A 80 -22.76 -24.21 12.90
N ASP A 81 -23.16 -24.94 11.85
CA ASP A 81 -22.74 -24.63 10.47
C ASP A 81 -23.08 -23.20 10.01
N ALA A 82 -24.24 -22.67 10.40
CA ALA A 82 -24.64 -21.30 10.08
C ALA A 82 -23.74 -20.23 10.74
N VAL A 83 -23.24 -20.52 11.94
CA VAL A 83 -22.29 -19.65 12.65
C VAL A 83 -20.91 -19.76 12.00
N ALA A 84 -20.52 -20.98 11.63
CA ALA A 84 -19.28 -21.27 10.95
C ALA A 84 -19.20 -20.62 9.55
N SER A 85 -20.28 -20.65 8.76
CA SER A 85 -20.32 -20.01 7.45
C SER A 85 -20.22 -18.49 7.58
N HIS A 86 -20.97 -17.88 8.50
CA HIS A 86 -20.93 -16.44 8.76
C HIS A 86 -19.54 -15.98 9.18
N ALA A 87 -18.90 -16.70 10.11
CA ALA A 87 -17.56 -16.36 10.59
C ALA A 87 -16.48 -16.36 9.49
N ARG A 88 -16.63 -17.19 8.46
CA ARG A 88 -15.69 -17.26 7.31
C ARG A 88 -15.82 -16.09 6.34
N GLU A 89 -16.87 -15.29 6.42
CA GLU A 89 -17.08 -14.18 5.48
C GLU A 89 -16.09 -13.03 5.74
N SER A 90 -15.83 -12.71 7.02
CA SER A 90 -14.88 -11.68 7.41
C SER A 90 -14.56 -11.74 8.90
N LEU A 91 -13.48 -11.07 9.33
CA LEU A 91 -13.16 -10.92 10.74
C LEU A 91 -14.30 -10.25 11.52
N ALA A 92 -14.95 -9.25 10.93
CA ALA A 92 -16.11 -8.58 11.54
C ALA A 92 -17.28 -9.56 11.74
N ALA A 93 -17.55 -10.42 10.76
CA ALA A 93 -18.58 -11.45 10.86
C ALA A 93 -18.20 -12.53 11.89
N ALA A 94 -16.92 -12.88 12.05
CA ALA A 94 -16.46 -13.77 13.11
C ALA A 94 -16.64 -13.16 14.51
N VAL A 95 -16.38 -11.86 14.67
CA VAL A 95 -16.66 -11.14 15.92
C VAL A 95 -18.16 -11.19 16.24
N ASP A 96 -19.04 -10.91 15.27
CA ASP A 96 -20.49 -11.04 15.45
C ASP A 96 -20.92 -12.49 15.77
N ALA A 97 -20.39 -13.47 15.03
CA ALA A 97 -20.66 -14.89 15.21
C ALA A 97 -20.25 -15.39 16.60
N SER A 98 -19.13 -14.91 17.13
CA SER A 98 -18.60 -15.32 18.44
C SER A 98 -19.57 -15.00 19.58
N GLY A 99 -20.34 -13.92 19.48
CA GLY A 99 -21.36 -13.55 20.47
C GLY A 99 -22.52 -14.55 20.59
N LYS A 100 -22.64 -15.50 19.66
CA LYS A 100 -23.69 -16.54 19.63
C LYS A 100 -23.19 -17.88 20.18
N LEU A 101 -21.94 -17.95 20.66
CA LEU A 101 -21.30 -19.16 21.17
C LEU A 101 -21.07 -19.08 22.69
N PRO A 102 -20.91 -20.22 23.38
CA PRO A 102 -20.37 -20.25 24.73
C PRO A 102 -18.98 -19.59 24.79
N ALA A 103 -18.63 -18.98 25.92
CA ALA A 103 -17.41 -18.16 26.08
C ALA A 103 -16.14 -18.88 25.60
N ASP A 104 -15.95 -20.15 25.97
CA ASP A 104 -14.78 -20.94 25.56
C ASP A 104 -14.66 -21.07 24.04
N ASN A 105 -15.76 -21.31 23.33
CA ASN A 105 -15.77 -21.42 21.87
C ASN A 105 -15.69 -20.05 21.18
N ALA A 106 -16.24 -19.01 21.81
CA ALA A 106 -16.18 -17.64 21.32
C ALA A 106 -14.73 -17.13 21.27
N ASP A 107 -13.97 -17.34 22.35
CA ASP A 107 -12.57 -16.92 22.45
C ASP A 107 -11.67 -17.68 21.46
N VAL A 108 -11.90 -18.98 21.30
CA VAL A 108 -11.15 -19.81 20.32
C VAL A 108 -11.45 -19.35 18.90
N LEU A 109 -12.72 -19.11 18.55
CA LEU A 109 -13.11 -18.61 17.22
C LEU A 109 -12.49 -17.23 16.95
N LEU A 110 -12.54 -16.33 17.94
CA LEU A 110 -12.02 -14.98 17.79
C LEU A 110 -10.50 -14.95 17.62
N THR A 111 -9.79 -15.81 18.36
CA THR A 111 -8.34 -15.96 18.23
C THR A 111 -7.98 -16.49 16.85
N ALA A 112 -8.63 -17.58 16.40
CA ALA A 112 -8.40 -18.15 15.08
C ALA A 112 -8.71 -17.15 13.93
N ALA A 113 -9.77 -16.35 14.09
CA ALA A 113 -10.13 -15.32 13.10
C ALA A 113 -9.11 -14.19 13.04
N LYS A 114 -8.60 -13.73 14.20
CA LYS A 114 -7.54 -12.72 14.24
C LYS A 114 -6.27 -13.23 13.59
N ASP A 115 -5.87 -14.46 13.92
CA ASP A 115 -4.66 -15.09 13.36
C ASP A 115 -4.77 -15.21 11.83
N ALA A 116 -5.87 -15.78 11.32
CA ALA A 116 -6.12 -15.90 9.88
C ALA A 116 -6.13 -14.54 9.16
N PHE A 117 -6.68 -13.50 9.79
CA PHE A 117 -6.67 -12.14 9.24
C PHE A 117 -5.25 -11.55 9.22
N THR A 118 -4.50 -11.70 10.31
CA THR A 118 -3.12 -11.20 10.39
C THR A 118 -2.18 -11.93 9.45
N ASP A 119 -2.38 -13.24 9.22
CA ASP A 119 -1.64 -14.01 8.23
C ASP A 119 -1.92 -13.49 6.82
N GLY A 120 -3.20 -13.26 6.48
CA GLY A 120 -3.58 -12.66 5.21
C GLY A 120 -2.97 -11.28 5.02
N LEU A 121 -2.99 -10.45 6.06
CA LEU A 121 -2.38 -9.12 6.05
C LEU A 121 -0.85 -9.19 5.88
N ALA A 122 -0.17 -10.10 6.57
CA ALA A 122 1.27 -10.28 6.48
C ALA A 122 1.69 -10.71 5.07
N ILE A 123 0.95 -11.63 4.44
CA ILE A 123 1.19 -12.06 3.05
C ILE A 123 0.95 -10.89 2.09
N ALA A 124 -0.15 -10.16 2.23
CA ALA A 124 -0.45 -9.01 1.37
C ALA A 124 0.61 -7.90 1.49
N VAL A 125 1.07 -7.59 2.70
CA VAL A 125 2.17 -6.64 2.93
C VAL A 125 3.49 -7.17 2.34
N GLY A 126 3.76 -8.47 2.44
CA GLY A 126 4.92 -9.10 1.81
C GLY A 126 4.92 -8.95 0.29
N VAL A 127 3.76 -9.21 -0.35
CA VAL A 127 3.57 -9.01 -1.80
C VAL A 127 3.74 -7.54 -2.18
N GLY A 128 3.09 -6.63 -1.46
CA GLY A 128 3.24 -5.18 -1.69
C GLY A 128 4.69 -4.71 -1.56
N SER A 129 5.41 -5.21 -0.54
CA SER A 129 6.83 -4.92 -0.34
C SER A 129 7.69 -5.42 -1.51
N ALA A 130 7.42 -6.63 -2.01
CA ALA A 130 8.12 -7.17 -3.18
C ALA A 130 7.87 -6.33 -4.45
N LEU A 131 6.63 -5.86 -4.66
CA LEU A 131 6.29 -4.97 -5.78
C LEU A 131 6.98 -3.61 -5.69
N LEU A 132 7.07 -3.05 -4.47
CA LEU A 132 7.81 -1.81 -4.24
C LEU A 132 9.32 -1.98 -4.47
N LEU A 133 9.91 -3.08 -4.01
CA LEU A 133 11.33 -3.39 -4.26
C LEU A 133 11.61 -3.60 -5.75
N ALA A 134 10.73 -4.30 -6.46
CA ALA A 134 10.84 -4.49 -7.91
C ALA A 134 10.74 -3.16 -8.66
N SER A 135 9.83 -2.28 -8.25
CA SER A 135 9.71 -0.91 -8.80
C SER A 135 10.96 -0.09 -8.53
N ALA A 136 11.48 -0.12 -7.31
CA ALA A 136 12.71 0.59 -6.94
C ALA A 136 13.93 0.10 -7.74
N LEU A 137 14.05 -1.22 -7.92
CA LEU A 137 15.08 -1.81 -8.77
C LEU A 137 14.92 -1.41 -10.24
N GLY A 138 13.69 -1.40 -10.75
CA GLY A 138 13.36 -0.95 -12.09
C GLY A 138 13.79 0.50 -12.31
N VAL A 139 13.43 1.40 -11.39
CA VAL A 139 13.85 2.80 -11.40
C VAL A 139 15.38 2.91 -11.40
N TRP A 140 16.06 2.18 -10.51
CA TRP A 140 17.52 2.21 -10.39
C TRP A 140 18.24 1.73 -11.65
N LEU A 141 17.70 0.72 -12.35
CA LEU A 141 18.29 0.17 -13.57
C LEU A 141 17.97 1.01 -14.83
N LEU A 142 16.77 1.58 -14.91
CA LEU A 142 16.26 2.23 -16.14
C LEU A 142 16.52 3.74 -16.17
N LEU A 143 16.53 4.44 -15.03
CA LEU A 143 16.79 5.87 -15.02
C LEU A 143 18.30 6.16 -15.04
N LYS A 144 18.78 6.71 -16.16
CA LYS A 144 20.13 7.29 -16.25
C LYS A 144 20.15 8.71 -15.63
N PRO A 145 21.13 9.04 -14.78
CA PRO A 145 21.32 10.40 -14.30
C PRO A 145 21.51 11.36 -15.48
N ARG A 146 20.72 12.43 -15.55
CA ARG A 146 20.99 13.53 -16.49
C ARG A 146 21.99 14.48 -15.82
N PRO A 147 23.10 14.84 -16.48
CA PRO A 147 23.98 15.89 -15.98
C PRO A 147 23.15 17.16 -15.81
N THR A 148 23.16 17.75 -14.61
CA THR A 148 22.65 19.10 -14.37
C THR A 148 23.54 20.08 -15.15
N GLY A 149 23.14 20.39 -16.39
CA GLY A 149 23.73 21.49 -17.14
C GLY A 149 23.52 22.80 -16.37
N PRO A 150 24.48 23.74 -16.36
CA PRO A 150 24.34 25.00 -15.64
C PRO A 150 23.04 25.69 -16.10
N THR A 151 22.16 26.02 -15.15
CA THR A 151 20.96 26.80 -15.38
C THR A 151 21.30 27.99 -16.27
N ASP A 152 20.77 28.01 -17.50
CA ASP A 152 20.97 29.10 -18.43
C ASP A 152 20.15 30.32 -17.97
N GLN A 153 20.63 30.97 -16.92
CA GLN A 153 20.18 32.31 -16.51
C GLN A 153 20.63 33.40 -17.50
N ARG A 154 21.29 33.03 -18.60
CA ARG A 154 21.83 33.98 -19.57
C ARG A 154 20.72 34.57 -20.46
N GLY A 155 19.64 33.83 -20.73
CA GLY A 155 18.49 34.32 -21.51
C GLY A 155 17.59 35.33 -20.79
N GLU A 156 17.42 35.22 -19.47
CA GLU A 156 16.59 36.16 -18.69
C GLU A 156 17.27 37.51 -18.48
N VAL A 157 18.60 37.52 -18.32
CA VAL A 157 19.37 38.77 -18.19
C VAL A 157 19.41 39.55 -19.51
N GLU A 158 19.49 38.88 -20.66
CA GLU A 158 19.47 39.53 -21.96
C GLU A 158 18.10 40.12 -22.35
N CYS A 159 17.01 39.54 -21.86
CA CYS A 159 15.66 40.08 -22.09
C CYS A 159 15.37 41.29 -21.19
N SER A 160 15.89 41.30 -19.96
CA SER A 160 15.79 42.45 -19.05
C SER A 160 16.75 43.60 -19.42
N ALA A 161 17.85 43.32 -20.11
CA ALA A 161 18.79 44.35 -20.57
C ALA A 161 18.37 45.03 -21.89
N ARG A 162 17.32 44.51 -22.55
CA ARG A 162 16.84 44.98 -23.86
C ARG A 162 15.46 45.67 -23.79
N SER A 163 14.89 45.81 -22.58
CA SER A 163 13.70 46.62 -22.25
C SER A 163 14.11 47.91 -21.55
#